data_AF-A0A2U9IRT8-F1
#
_entry.id   AF-A0A2U9IRT8-F1
#
_cell.length_a   1.000
_cell.length_b   1.000
_cell.length_c   1.000
_cell.angle_alpha   90.00
_cell.angle_beta   90.00
_cell.angle_gamma   90.00
#
_symmetry.space_group_name_H-M   'P 1'
#
loop_
_entity.id
_entity.type
_entity.pdbx_description
1 polymer ?
#
loop_
_entity_poly.entity_id
_entity_poly.type
_entity_poly.pdbx_seq_one_letter_code
_entity_poly.pdbx_strand_id
1 'polypeptide(L)' 'MTKYKYLLLDEIQNVNGWEPFVSRLRREGKRVIVTGSNSKLLSEELSTSLTGRHVDYLLFPFSF' A
#
# COMPACT_ATOMS: atom_id res chain seq x y z
N MET A 1 -23.20 5.36 -2.20
CA MET A 1 -22.47 4.11 -1.89
C MET A 1 -21.40 3.93 -2.95
N THR A 2 -20.12 4.06 -2.59
CA THR A 2 -19.00 3.90 -3.53
C THR A 2 -18.95 2.46 -4.03
N LYS A 3 -18.96 2.27 -5.35
CA LYS A 3 -19.22 1.00 -6.04
C LYS A 3 -18.13 -0.07 -5.83
N TYR A 4 -16.94 0.32 -5.39
CA TYR A 4 -15.77 -0.57 -5.35
C TYR A 4 -15.30 -0.82 -3.92
N LYS A 5 -15.33 -2.09 -3.52
CA LYS A 5 -14.92 -2.57 -2.18
C LYS A 5 -13.40 -2.78 -2.08
N TYR A 6 -12.75 -3.02 -3.21
CA TYR A 6 -11.32 -3.25 -3.34
C TYR A 6 -10.69 -2.26 -4.32
N LEU A 7 -9.52 -1.73 -3.97
CA LEU A 7 -8.67 -0.96 -4.86
C LEU A 7 -7.29 -1.61 -4.91
N LEU A 8 -6.79 -1.84 -6.11
CA LEU A 8 -5.42 -2.26 -6.37
C LEU A 8 -4.67 -1.06 -6.94
N LEU A 9 -3.58 -0.67 -6.30
CA LEU A 9 -2.72 0.44 -6.71
C LEU A 9 -1.35 -0.14 -7.04
N ASP A 10 -1.03 -0.17 -8.33
CA ASP A 10 0.23 -0.72 -8.81
C ASP A 10 1.32 0.34 -8.92
N GLU A 11 2.56 -0.09 -8.68
CA GLU A 11 3.76 0.76 -8.76
C GLU A 11 3.61 2.08 -7.98
N ILE A 12 3.02 2.00 -6.79
CA ILE A 12 2.54 3.17 -6.03
C ILE A 12 3.67 4.12 -5.62
N GLN A 13 4.91 3.62 -5.53
CA GLN A 13 6.10 4.42 -5.23
C GLN A 13 6.41 5.48 -6.29
N ASN A 14 5.83 5.39 -7.49
CA ASN A 14 5.98 6.40 -8.53
C ASN A 14 5.03 7.59 -8.34
N VAL A 15 4.08 7.50 -7.40
CA VAL A 15 3.09 8.54 -7.11
C VAL A 15 3.48 9.25 -5.82
N ASN A 16 3.88 10.52 -5.90
CA ASN A 16 4.19 11.30 -4.70
C ASN A 16 2.94 11.57 -3.85
N GLY A 17 3.06 11.44 -2.52
CA GLY A 17 1.97 11.75 -1.59
C GLY A 17 0.79 10.79 -1.67
N TRP A 18 1.05 9.52 -1.99
CA TRP A 18 0.05 8.47 -2.09
C TRP A 18 -0.44 7.99 -0.71
N GLU A 19 0.37 8.17 0.33
CA GLU A 19 0.14 7.65 1.68
C GLU A 19 -1.12 8.26 2.34
N PRO A 20 -1.33 9.60 2.33
CA PRO A 20 -2.55 10.21 2.85
C PRO A 20 -3.80 9.79 2.06
N PHE A 21 -3.66 9.55 0.75
CA PHE A 21 -4.74 9.07 -0.10
C PHE A 21 -5.18 7.66 0.29
N VAL A 22 -4.24 6.73 0.45
CA VAL A 22 -4.52 5.37 0.93
C VAL A 22 -5.12 5.39 2.33
N SER A 23 -4.57 6.22 3.23
CA SER A 23 -5.11 6.39 4.59
C SER A 23 -6.58 6.82 4.58
N ARG A 24 -6.94 7.79 3.72
CA ARG A 24 -8.33 8.21 3.53
C ARG A 24 -9.22 7.09 3.01
N LEU A 25 -8.79 6.36 1.97
CA LEU A 25 -9.57 5.25 1.41
C LEU A 25 -9.86 4.16 2.45
N ARG A 26 -8.88 3.88 3.33
CA ARG A 26 -9.06 2.94 4.44
C ARG A 26 -10.06 3.45 5.47
N ARG A 27 -10.03 4.75 5.82
CA ARG A 27 -11.04 5.38 6.69
C ARG A 27 -12.45 5.34 6.10
N GLU A 28 -12.56 5.38 4.77
CA GLU A 28 -13.82 5.17 4.05
C GLU A 28 -14.28 3.70 3.99
N GLY A 29 -13.56 2.78 4.64
CA GLY A 29 -13.92 1.35 4.73
C GLY A 29 -13.53 0.52 3.50
N LYS A 30 -12.67 1.05 2.62
CA LYS A 30 -12.19 0.33 1.43
C LYS A 30 -11.00 -0.55 1.75
N ARG A 31 -10.93 -1.70 1.09
CA ARG A 31 -9.75 -2.57 1.12
C ARG A 31 -8.79 -2.11 0.03
N VAL A 32 -7.59 -1.72 0.40
CA VAL A 32 -6.57 -1.24 -0.53
C VAL A 32 -5.42 -2.24 -0.56
N ILE A 33 -5.00 -2.63 -1.75
CA ILE A 33 -3.82 -3.44 -2.02
C ILE A 33 -2.87 -2.52 -2.77
N VAL A 34 -1.62 -2.44 -2.31
CA VAL A 34 -0.57 -1.68 -2.96
C VAL A 34 0.53 -2.63 -3.42
N THR A 35 1.09 -2.39 -4.58
CA THR A 35 2.22 -3.15 -5.12
C THR A 35 3.32 -2.20 -5.58
N GLY A 36 4.53 -2.74 -5.65
CA GLY A 36 5.64 -2.09 -6.33
C GLY A 36 6.93 -2.89 -6.17
N SER A 37 7.78 -2.72 -7.17
CA SER A 37 8.95 -3.56 -7.42
C SER A 37 10.23 -3.09 -6.71
N ASN A 38 10.18 -1.99 -5.93
CA ASN A 38 11.34 -1.39 -5.29
C ASN A 38 11.22 -1.38 -3.75
N SER A 39 12.34 -1.60 -3.06
CA SER A 39 12.52 -1.58 -1.61
C SER A 39 12.04 -0.30 -0.92
N LYS A 40 11.82 0.80 -1.65
CA LYS A 40 11.22 2.04 -1.12
C LYS A 40 9.84 1.84 -0.48
N LEU A 41 9.07 0.84 -0.91
CA LEU A 41 7.77 0.53 -0.30
C LEU A 41 7.87 -0.09 1.10
N LEU A 42 9.02 -0.66 1.41
CA LEU A 42 9.29 -1.44 2.61
C LEU A 42 10.13 -0.67 3.63
N SER A 43 10.35 0.63 3.41
CA SER A 43 11.05 1.43 4.41
C SER A 43 10.25 1.46 5.71
N GLU A 44 10.93 1.29 6.84
CA GLU A 44 10.33 1.26 8.18
C GLU A 44 9.41 2.47 8.43
N GLU A 45 9.74 3.64 7.87
CA GLU A 45 8.92 4.85 7.95
C GLU A 45 7.51 4.67 7.34
N LEU A 46 7.42 3.94 6.24
CA LEU A 46 6.18 3.72 5.49
C LEU A 46 5.26 2.72 6.21
N SER A 47 5.85 1.65 6.75
CA SER A 47 5.15 0.68 7.60
C SER A 47 4.64 1.35 8.89
N THR A 48 5.40 2.29 9.45
CA THR A 48 5.00 3.04 10.66
C THR A 48 3.88 4.04 10.39
N SER A 49 3.93 4.76 9.26
CA SER A 49 2.90 5.74 8.83
C SER A 49 1.52 5.12 8.61
N LEU A 50 1.46 3.84 8.21
CA LEU A 50 0.22 3.10 7.98
C LEU A 50 -0.42 2.52 9.26
N THR A 51 0.09 2.90 10.44
CA THR A 51 -0.50 2.69 11.78
C THR A 51 -0.72 1.24 12.21
N GLY A 52 0.04 0.29 11.65
CA GLY A 52 0.09 -1.10 12.13
C GLY A 52 -1.19 -1.93 11.90
N ARG A 53 -2.14 -1.44 11.09
CA ARG A 53 -3.36 -2.20 10.69
C ARG A 53 -3.26 -2.77 9.28
N HIS A 54 -2.08 -2.91 8.74
CA HIS A 54 -1.83 -3.40 7.39
C HIS A 54 -1.03 -4.70 7.48
N VAL A 55 -1.18 -5.55 6.48
CA VAL A 55 -0.40 -6.79 6.36
C VAL A 55 0.59 -6.54 5.23
N ASP A 56 1.87 -6.39 5.59
CA ASP A 56 2.96 -6.26 4.63
C ASP A 56 3.34 -7.66 4.12
N TYR A 57 3.44 -7.78 2.79
CA TYR A 57 3.98 -8.99 2.14
C TYR A 57 5.27 -8.61 1.41
N LEU A 58 6.39 -9.09 1.94
CA LEU A 58 7.69 -8.95 1.30
C LEU A 58 7.88 -10.11 0.31
N LEU A 59 7.78 -9.80 -0.99
CA LEU A 59 8.02 -10.76 -2.06
C LEU A 59 9.48 -10.64 -2.55
N PHE A 60 10.25 -11.69 -2.33
CA PHE A 60 11.60 -11.81 -2.89
C PHE A 60 11.55 -12.50 -4.26
N PRO A 61 12.47 -12.17 -5.19
CA PRO A 61 12.61 -12.92 -6.43
C PRO A 61 12.94 -14.39 -6.13
N PHE A 62 12.61 -15.28 -7.07
CA PHE A 62 12.97 -16.69 -6.96
C PHE A 62 14.50 -16.83 -6.79
N SER A 63 14.92 -17.54 -5.74
CA SER A 63 16.31 -17.93 -5.55
C SER A 63 16.57 -19.22 -6.33
N PHE A 64 17.65 -19.24 -7.11
CA PHE A 64 18.18 -20.45 -7.76
C PHE A 64 19.48 -20.89 -7.10
#